data_AF-A0A0N9V6M8-F1
#
_entry.id   AF-A0A0N9V6M8-F1
#
_cell.length_a   1.000
_cell.length_b   1.000
_cell.length_c   1.000
_cell.angle_alpha   90.00
_cell.angle_beta   90.00
_cell.angle_gamma   90.00
#
_symmetry.space_group_name_H-M   'P 1'
#
loop_
_entity.id
_entity.type
_entity.pdbx_description
1 polymer ?
#
loop_
_entity_poly.entity_id
_entity_poly.type
_entity_poly.pdbx_seq_one_letter_code
_entity_poly.pdbx_strand_id
1 'polypeptide(L)'
;MKKLVLIAALAALSACSQKTEESKETTPTPTETAAPATPAPAADSGTPAGTYDVKMADGTMGTTVINADGTYVYTDAKGKEVKGKFARKDGKDCYDPDGDETEACWTVTAPGADGSFTATAPNGTVVTVTPKKS
;
A
#
# COMPACT_ATOMS: atom_id res chain seq x y z
N MET A 1 -17.12 -23.64 57.39
CA MET A 1 -17.76 -22.33 57.14
C MET A 1 -18.36 -22.36 55.74
N LYS A 2 -19.66 -22.06 55.66
CA LYS A 2 -20.53 -21.59 54.55
C LYS A 2 -19.97 -21.79 53.11
N LYS A 3 -20.41 -22.84 52.38
CA LYS A 3 -21.65 -22.95 51.53
C LYS A 3 -21.50 -22.09 50.26
N LEU A 4 -21.45 -22.65 49.04
CA LEU A 4 -22.55 -23.23 48.22
C LEU A 4 -21.95 -24.37 47.33
N VAL A 5 -22.38 -25.65 47.22
CA VAL A 5 -23.69 -26.33 47.01
C VAL A 5 -24.30 -25.96 45.64
N LEU A 6 -24.10 -26.80 44.59
CA LEU A 6 -25.03 -27.88 44.05
C LEU A 6 -26.04 -27.23 43.06
N ILE A 7 -26.46 -27.72 41.88
CA ILE A 7 -26.96 -29.02 41.34
C ILE A 7 -27.06 -28.81 39.81
N ALA A 8 -26.43 -29.61 38.93
CA ALA A 8 -26.96 -30.79 38.24
C ALA A 8 -28.25 -30.64 37.38
N ALA A 9 -28.08 -31.03 36.11
CA ALA A 9 -29.02 -31.68 35.18
C ALA A 9 -30.31 -30.97 34.75
N LEU A 10 -30.57 -30.99 33.44
CA LEU A 10 -31.69 -31.74 32.85
C LEU A 10 -31.59 -31.70 31.32
N ALA A 11 -31.42 -32.88 30.73
CA ALA A 11 -31.73 -33.14 29.34
C ALA A 11 -33.25 -33.29 29.20
N ALA A 12 -33.84 -32.68 28.16
CA ALA A 12 -35.15 -33.05 27.64
C ALA A 12 -35.15 -32.87 26.11
N LEU A 13 -35.18 -34.01 25.41
CA LEU A 13 -35.60 -34.12 24.02
C LEU A 13 -37.14 -34.09 23.98
N SER A 14 -37.73 -33.16 23.21
CA SER A 14 -39.01 -33.36 22.51
C SER A 14 -39.21 -32.17 21.55
N ALA A 15 -38.99 -32.36 20.26
CA ALA A 15 -40.07 -32.56 19.29
C ALA A 15 -40.97 -31.32 19.08
N CYS A 16 -40.74 -30.60 17.97
CA CYS A 16 -41.81 -30.31 17.02
C CYS A 16 -41.24 -29.71 15.73
N SER A 17 -41.45 -30.44 14.64
CA SER A 17 -41.39 -29.95 13.28
C SER A 17 -42.24 -28.71 13.09
N GLN A 18 -41.71 -27.68 12.42
CA GLN A 18 -42.49 -26.87 11.50
C GLN A 18 -41.59 -26.10 10.53
N LYS A 19 -41.70 -26.54 9.29
CA LYS A 19 -41.38 -25.90 8.02
C LYS A 19 -41.88 -24.45 7.96
N THR A 20 -41.05 -23.51 7.48
CA THR A 20 -41.36 -22.58 6.37
C THR A 20 -40.33 -21.45 6.27
N GLU A 21 -39.99 -21.19 5.01
CA GLU A 21 -39.08 -20.20 4.46
C GLU A 21 -39.46 -18.74 4.79
N GLU A 22 -38.45 -17.92 5.08
CA GLU A 22 -37.96 -16.82 4.23
C GLU A 22 -37.45 -15.63 5.06
N SER A 23 -36.28 -15.14 4.64
CA SER A 23 -35.79 -13.76 4.74
C SER A 23 -34.84 -13.42 5.90
N LYS A 24 -33.62 -13.08 5.45
CA LYS A 24 -32.69 -12.09 6.02
C LYS A 24 -31.69 -12.60 7.07
N GLU A 25 -30.61 -13.21 6.60
CA GLU A 25 -29.28 -13.12 7.22
C GLU A 25 -28.42 -12.21 6.34
N THR A 26 -28.01 -11.02 6.78
CA THR A 26 -26.98 -10.78 7.81
C THR A 26 -25.62 -11.27 7.31
N THR A 27 -24.89 -10.30 6.76
CA THR A 27 -23.44 -10.23 6.66
C THR A 27 -22.76 -10.84 7.89
N PRO A 28 -21.70 -11.63 7.68
CA PRO A 28 -20.49 -11.34 8.44
C PRO A 28 -19.41 -10.84 7.48
N THR A 29 -18.97 -9.63 7.78
CA THR A 29 -17.74 -9.00 7.33
C THR A 29 -16.60 -10.02 7.35
N PRO A 30 -15.85 -10.21 6.26
CA PRO A 30 -14.58 -10.91 6.37
C PRO A 30 -13.64 -10.02 7.20
N THR A 31 -13.31 -10.47 8.39
CA THR A 31 -12.16 -9.98 9.15
C THR A 31 -10.92 -10.24 8.31
N GLU A 32 -10.45 -9.19 7.64
CA GLU A 32 -9.17 -9.16 6.94
C GLU A 32 -8.06 -9.26 8.01
N THR A 33 -7.65 -10.49 8.28
CA THR A 33 -6.37 -10.75 8.95
C THR A 33 -5.29 -10.32 7.96
N ALA A 34 -4.75 -9.12 8.14
CA ALA A 34 -3.59 -8.65 7.41
C ALA A 34 -2.41 -9.58 7.70
N ALA A 35 -2.19 -10.54 6.81
CA ALA A 35 -0.93 -11.27 6.75
C ALA A 35 0.21 -10.25 6.54
N PRO A 36 1.37 -10.41 7.18
CA PRO A 36 2.52 -9.57 6.88
C PRO A 36 2.85 -9.73 5.40
N ALA A 37 2.69 -8.64 4.64
CA ALA A 37 3.03 -8.60 3.24
C ALA A 37 4.52 -8.94 3.11
N THR A 38 4.80 -10.14 2.59
CA THR A 38 6.15 -10.49 2.18
C THR A 38 6.50 -9.53 1.03
N PRO A 39 7.57 -8.72 1.12
CA PRO A 39 7.90 -7.81 0.05
C PRO A 39 8.13 -8.61 -1.23
N ALA A 40 7.32 -8.34 -2.25
CA ALA A 40 7.49 -8.93 -3.56
C ALA A 40 8.90 -8.58 -4.07
N PRO A 41 9.57 -9.48 -4.81
CA PRO A 41 10.87 -9.18 -5.40
C PRO A 41 10.76 -7.88 -6.21
N ALA A 42 11.71 -6.97 -6.00
CA ALA A 42 11.81 -5.72 -6.76
C ALA A 42 11.80 -6.08 -8.25
N ALA A 43 10.79 -5.60 -8.98
CA ALA A 43 10.70 -5.87 -10.40
C ALA A 43 11.86 -5.17 -11.10
N ASP A 44 12.52 -5.86 -12.02
CA ASP A 44 13.69 -5.37 -12.77
C ASP A 44 13.33 -4.26 -13.81
N SER A 45 12.15 -3.66 -13.66
CA SER A 45 11.61 -2.58 -14.47
C SER A 45 11.53 -1.30 -13.63
N GLY A 46 12.66 -0.64 -13.41
CA GLY A 46 12.64 0.70 -12.80
C GLY A 46 11.92 1.72 -13.69
N THR A 47 11.57 2.85 -13.09
CA THR A 47 10.58 3.78 -13.64
C THR A 47 11.07 4.42 -14.95
N PRO A 48 10.32 4.34 -16.06
CA PRO A 48 10.70 4.98 -17.31
C PRO A 48 10.55 6.50 -17.24
N ALA A 49 11.13 7.22 -18.21
CA ALA A 49 10.88 8.65 -18.36
C ALA A 49 9.38 8.93 -18.56
N GLY A 50 8.86 9.99 -17.94
CA GLY A 50 7.44 10.32 -17.93
C GLY A 50 7.06 11.23 -16.77
N THR A 51 5.77 11.53 -16.68
CA THR A 51 5.18 12.31 -15.58
C THR A 51 4.33 11.39 -14.70
N TYR A 52 4.49 11.52 -13.39
CA TYR A 52 3.86 10.64 -12.40
C TYR A 52 3.20 11.45 -11.29
N ASP A 53 2.01 11.05 -10.88
CA ASP A 53 1.43 11.44 -9.60
C ASP A 53 2.04 10.61 -8.48
N VAL A 54 2.41 11.27 -7.38
CA VAL A 54 2.98 10.63 -6.19
C VAL A 54 2.02 10.87 -5.03
N LYS A 55 1.39 9.81 -4.54
CA LYS A 55 0.54 9.85 -3.36
C LYS A 55 1.35 9.45 -2.12
N MET A 56 1.49 10.39 -1.20
CA MET A 56 2.13 10.19 0.09
C MET A 56 1.22 9.40 1.04
N ALA A 57 1.79 8.87 2.13
CA ALA A 57 1.04 8.09 3.12
C ALA A 57 -0.08 8.88 3.82
N ASP A 58 0.08 10.21 3.97
CA ASP A 58 -0.94 11.11 4.53
C ASP A 58 -2.03 11.50 3.51
N GLY A 59 -1.95 10.99 2.28
CA GLY A 59 -2.87 11.27 1.19
C GLY A 59 -2.56 12.54 0.41
N THR A 60 -1.51 13.29 0.78
CA THR A 60 -1.06 14.44 -0.02
C THR A 60 -0.49 13.98 -1.36
N MET A 61 -0.63 14.84 -2.37
CA MET A 61 -0.23 14.55 -3.74
C MET A 61 0.96 15.43 -4.14
N GLY A 62 1.99 14.81 -4.69
CA GLY A 62 3.06 15.46 -5.44
C GLY A 62 3.04 15.01 -6.90
N THR A 63 3.93 15.58 -7.70
CA THR A 63 4.18 15.16 -9.08
C THR A 63 5.67 14.99 -9.30
N THR A 64 6.09 13.92 -9.98
CA THR A 64 7.46 13.73 -10.43
C THR A 64 7.50 13.70 -11.95
N VAL A 65 8.39 14.47 -12.55
CA VAL A 65 8.76 14.35 -13.97
C VAL A 65 10.15 13.72 -14.02
N ILE A 66 10.28 12.59 -14.72
CA ILE A 66 11.54 11.93 -15.02
C ILE A 66 11.83 12.17 -16.49
N ASN A 67 12.92 12.86 -16.80
CA ASN A 67 13.32 13.17 -18.15
C ASN A 67 14.18 12.04 -18.75
N ALA A 68 14.16 11.90 -20.07
CA ALA A 68 14.94 10.90 -20.79
C ALA A 68 16.47 11.11 -20.67
N ASP A 69 16.90 12.30 -20.27
CA ASP A 69 18.31 12.65 -20.05
C ASP A 69 18.83 12.25 -18.65
N GLY A 70 18.00 11.63 -17.81
CA GLY A 70 18.36 11.24 -16.45
C GLY A 70 18.28 12.39 -15.45
N THR A 71 17.56 13.46 -15.75
CA THR A 71 17.17 14.48 -14.75
C THR A 71 15.75 14.24 -14.25
N TYR A 72 15.43 14.77 -13.07
CA TYR A 72 14.05 14.78 -12.57
C TYR A 72 13.67 16.11 -11.94
N VAL A 73 12.36 16.34 -11.84
CA VAL A 73 11.75 17.40 -11.03
C VAL A 73 10.63 16.78 -10.21
N TYR A 74 10.71 16.88 -8.89
CA TYR A 74 9.61 16.59 -7.98
C TYR A 74 8.97 17.91 -7.53
N THR A 75 7.65 18.00 -7.58
CA THR A 75 6.86 19.13 -7.10
C THR A 75 5.91 18.64 -6.01
N ASP A 76 6.02 19.21 -4.80
CA ASP A 76 5.12 18.86 -3.70
C ASP A 76 3.73 19.52 -3.82
N ALA A 77 2.82 19.18 -2.90
CA ALA A 77 1.46 19.72 -2.88
C ALA A 77 1.38 21.25 -2.72
N LYS A 78 2.47 21.90 -2.27
CA LYS A 78 2.56 23.36 -2.09
C LYS A 78 3.26 24.04 -3.28
N GLY A 79 3.66 23.28 -4.29
CA GLY A 79 4.39 23.78 -5.45
C GLY A 79 5.88 23.97 -5.23
N LYS A 80 6.45 23.47 -4.11
CA LYS A 80 7.91 23.48 -3.92
C LYS A 80 8.53 22.42 -4.81
N GLU A 81 9.55 22.81 -5.54
CA GLU A 81 10.31 21.90 -6.41
C GLU A 81 11.57 21.36 -5.72
N VAL A 82 11.93 20.13 -6.09
CA VAL A 82 13.23 19.49 -5.87
C VAL A 82 13.68 18.97 -7.23
N LYS A 83 14.90 19.29 -7.65
CA LYS A 83 15.47 18.91 -8.94
C LYS A 83 16.72 18.07 -8.69
N GLY A 84 17.11 17.25 -9.65
CA GLY A 84 18.30 16.43 -9.50
C GLY A 84 18.52 15.44 -10.63
N LYS A 85 19.35 14.43 -10.35
CA LYS A 85 19.60 13.30 -11.25
C LYS A 85 18.77 12.08 -10.83
N PHE A 86 18.30 11.37 -11.84
CA PHE A 86 17.60 10.11 -11.71
C PHE A 86 18.42 9.03 -12.40
N ALA A 87 18.69 7.95 -11.67
CA ALA A 87 19.39 6.79 -12.21
C ALA A 87 18.84 5.51 -11.59
N ARG A 88 18.93 4.43 -12.34
CA ARG A 88 18.70 3.09 -11.80
C ARG A 88 20.01 2.52 -11.28
N LYS A 89 20.03 2.05 -10.03
CA LYS A 89 21.16 1.34 -9.44
C LYS A 89 20.65 0.12 -8.68
N ASP A 90 21.21 -1.06 -8.96
CA ASP A 90 20.87 -2.31 -8.26
C ASP A 90 19.36 -2.62 -8.19
N GLY A 91 18.64 -2.38 -9.29
CA GLY A 91 17.18 -2.59 -9.36
C GLY A 91 16.35 -1.57 -8.56
N LYS A 92 16.95 -0.47 -8.11
CA LYS A 92 16.31 0.63 -7.39
C LYS A 92 16.27 1.90 -8.23
N ASP A 93 15.32 2.75 -7.91
CA ASP A 93 15.17 4.09 -8.47
C ASP A 93 15.88 5.09 -7.56
N CYS A 94 17.02 5.62 -7.99
CA CYS A 94 17.86 6.52 -7.21
C CYS A 94 17.66 7.97 -7.66
N TYR A 95 17.32 8.82 -6.69
CA TYR A 95 17.13 10.25 -6.86
C TYR A 95 18.25 10.97 -6.10
N ASP A 96 19.05 11.73 -6.83
CA ASP A 96 20.18 12.52 -6.33
C ASP A 96 19.82 14.00 -6.47
N PRO A 97 19.31 14.66 -5.41
CA PRO A 97 18.87 16.05 -5.48
C PRO A 97 20.05 16.99 -5.72
N ASP A 98 19.83 18.05 -6.51
CA ASP A 98 20.80 19.12 -6.65
C ASP A 98 20.96 19.84 -5.28
N GLY A 99 22.15 19.80 -4.69
CA GLY A 99 22.46 20.43 -3.41
C GLY A 99 23.29 19.51 -2.49
N ASP A 100 23.13 19.70 -1.18
CA ASP A 100 23.82 18.90 -0.15
C ASP A 100 22.97 17.71 0.36
N GLU A 101 21.77 17.51 -0.21
CA GLU A 101 20.93 16.35 0.13
C GLU A 101 21.55 15.07 -0.44
N THR A 102 21.57 14.01 0.37
CA THR A 102 22.11 12.72 -0.06
C THR A 102 21.17 12.00 -1.02
N GLU A 103 21.73 11.34 -2.02
CA GLU A 103 20.98 10.43 -2.90
C GLU A 103 20.14 9.41 -2.09
N ALA A 104 18.90 9.21 -2.53
CA ALA A 104 17.99 8.22 -1.99
C ALA A 104 17.59 7.19 -3.07
N CYS A 105 17.92 5.92 -2.83
CA CYS A 105 17.54 4.80 -3.70
C CYS A 105 16.29 4.08 -3.19
N TRP A 106 15.22 4.15 -3.97
CA TRP A 106 13.90 3.62 -3.66
C TRP A 106 13.70 2.22 -4.23
N THR A 107 13.15 1.32 -3.42
CA THR A 107 12.74 0.00 -3.88
C THR A 107 11.34 0.09 -4.47
N VAL A 108 11.15 -0.38 -5.70
CA VAL A 108 9.86 -0.31 -6.42
C VAL A 108 9.25 -1.70 -6.62
N THR A 109 7.93 -1.80 -6.54
CA THR A 109 7.19 -3.03 -6.90
C THR A 109 6.96 -3.11 -8.40
N ALA A 110 6.54 -4.29 -8.86
CA ALA A 110 5.97 -4.43 -10.20
C ALA A 110 4.78 -3.47 -10.39
N PRO A 111 4.67 -2.77 -11.54
CA PRO A 111 3.49 -1.99 -11.87
C PRO A 111 2.23 -2.86 -12.01
N GLY A 112 1.09 -2.33 -11.55
CA GLY A 112 -0.24 -2.87 -11.77
C GLY A 112 -0.75 -2.65 -13.20
N ALA A 113 -1.98 -3.09 -13.47
CA ALA A 113 -2.60 -2.98 -14.79
C ALA A 113 -2.79 -1.52 -15.27
N ASP A 114 -2.87 -0.58 -14.34
CA ASP A 114 -2.93 0.86 -14.58
C ASP A 114 -1.54 1.53 -14.65
N GLY A 115 -0.48 0.75 -14.49
CA GLY A 115 0.90 1.23 -14.40
C GLY A 115 1.29 1.77 -13.03
N SER A 116 0.40 1.74 -12.03
CA SER A 116 0.72 2.20 -10.68
C SER A 116 1.60 1.20 -9.93
N PHE A 117 2.52 1.68 -9.10
CA PHE A 117 3.38 0.85 -8.26
C PHE A 117 3.61 1.52 -6.90
N THR A 118 4.18 0.79 -5.94
CA THR A 118 4.65 1.37 -4.68
C THR A 118 6.16 1.55 -4.72
N ALA A 119 6.62 2.66 -4.15
CA ALA A 119 8.04 2.95 -3.96
C ALA A 119 8.32 3.10 -2.46
N THR A 120 9.37 2.44 -1.98
CA THR A 120 9.79 2.46 -0.57
C THR A 120 11.19 3.08 -0.43
N ALA A 121 11.28 4.16 0.33
CA ALA A 121 12.52 4.86 0.63
C ALA A 121 13.42 4.08 1.60
N PRO A 122 14.72 4.42 1.70
CA PRO A 122 15.63 3.83 2.68
C PRO A 122 15.18 3.97 4.14
N ASN A 123 14.44 5.04 4.47
CA ASN A 123 13.92 5.28 5.82
C ASN A 123 12.56 4.59 6.10
N GLY A 124 12.06 3.78 5.16
CA GLY A 124 10.79 3.06 5.29
C GLY A 124 9.54 3.83 4.85
N THR A 125 9.67 5.09 4.40
CA THR A 125 8.53 5.81 3.79
C THR A 125 8.06 5.10 2.55
N VAL A 126 6.74 4.87 2.44
CA VAL A 126 6.10 4.25 1.28
C VAL A 126 5.21 5.27 0.58
N VAL A 127 5.30 5.33 -0.74
CA VAL A 127 4.43 6.14 -1.61
C VAL A 127 3.81 5.28 -2.70
N THR A 128 2.65 5.70 -3.20
CA THR A 128 2.08 5.16 -4.44
C THR A 128 2.42 6.10 -5.59
N VAL A 129 2.93 5.54 -6.68
CA VAL A 129 3.29 6.28 -7.89
C VAL A 129 2.38 5.83 -9.02
N THR A 130 1.76 6.78 -9.72
CA THR A 130 0.83 6.51 -10.83
C THR A 130 1.24 7.32 -12.05
N PRO A 131 1.44 6.69 -13.23
CA PRO A 131 1.70 7.44 -14.46
C PRO A 131 0.56 8.39 -14.80
N LYS A 132 0.86 9.67 -15.09
CA LYS A 132 -0.14 10.59 -15.63
C LYS A 132 -0.44 10.19 -17.08
N LYS A 133 -1.73 10.00 -17.38
CA LYS A 133 -2.19 9.78 -18.76
C LYS A 133 -1.95 11.06 -19.56
N SER A 134 -1.31 10.92 -20.72
CA SER A 134 -1.12 11.99 -21.71
C SER A 134 -2.40 12.26 -22.49
#